data_AF-A0A917TDG9-F1
#
_entry.id   AF-A0A917TDG9-F1
#
_cell.length_a   1.000
_cell.length_b   1.000
_cell.length_c   1.000
_cell.angle_alpha   90.00
_cell.angle_beta   90.00
_cell.angle_gamma   90.00
#
_symmetry.space_group_name_H-M   'P 1'
#
loop_
_entity.id
_entity.type
_entity.pdbx_description
1 polymer ?
#
loop_
_entity_poly.entity_id
_entity_poly.type
_entity_poly.pdbx_seq_one_letter_code
_entity_poly.pdbx_strand_id
1 'polypeptide(L)'
;MPSAIVGSTTVEKILSADIVKVCDGVVVICGILKKKLKYQMFSNGNRVNNELVDEVPFNCLIDREDIKSGDDFRISVLEIICEVTGSEANFASNKETDDTVAFRYVEKDVIKVCIEKNEA
;
A
#
# COMPACT_ATOMS: atom_id res chain seq x y z
N MET A 1 0.33 10.32 10.59
CA MET A 1 -1.03 10.86 10.40
C MET A 1 -1.34 11.81 11.55
N PRO A 2 -2.14 12.88 11.34
CA PRO A 2 -2.87 13.53 12.42
C PRO A 2 -3.63 12.51 13.27
N SER A 3 -3.95 12.84 14.52
CA SER A 3 -4.65 11.92 15.42
C SER A 3 -6.02 11.50 14.86
N ALA A 4 -6.25 10.19 14.76
CA ALA A 4 -7.54 9.61 14.41
C ALA A 4 -8.30 9.20 15.68
N ILE A 5 -9.62 9.38 15.71
CA ILE A 5 -10.47 8.77 16.73
C ILE A 5 -10.41 7.26 16.55
N VAL A 6 -10.15 6.53 17.64
CA VAL A 6 -9.98 5.08 17.56
C VAL A 6 -11.21 4.39 16.97
N GLY A 7 -10.99 3.47 16.04
CA GLY A 7 -12.02 2.72 15.32
C GLY A 7 -12.67 3.47 14.17
N SER A 8 -12.25 4.70 13.87
CA SER A 8 -12.82 5.50 12.77
C SER A 8 -12.08 5.32 11.44
N THR A 9 -10.89 4.73 11.45
CA THR A 9 -10.05 4.62 10.27
C THR A 9 -10.54 3.52 9.33
N THR A 10 -10.71 3.89 8.06
CA THR A 10 -10.92 2.97 6.94
C THR A 10 -9.84 3.19 5.89
N VAL A 11 -9.41 2.12 5.22
CA VAL A 11 -8.32 2.18 4.25
C VAL A 11 -8.78 1.63 2.91
N GLU A 12 -8.59 2.42 1.87
CA GLU A 12 -8.78 2.02 0.47
C GLU A 12 -7.40 1.90 -0.19
N LYS A 13 -7.16 0.81 -0.91
CA LYS A 13 -5.85 0.46 -1.46
C LYS A 13 -5.95 0.38 -2.98
N ILE A 14 -5.00 1.01 -3.65
CA ILE A 14 -4.87 1.01 -5.11
C ILE A 14 -3.43 0.62 -5.43
N LEU A 15 -3.27 -0.40 -6.26
CA LEU A 15 -1.98 -0.95 -6.64
C LEU A 15 -1.69 -0.62 -8.10
N SER A 16 -0.49 -0.15 -8.40
CA SER A 16 0.02 0.00 -9.76
C SER A 16 1.45 -0.53 -9.84
N ALA A 17 1.82 -1.06 -11.00
CA ALA A 17 3.17 -1.54 -11.26
C ALA A 17 3.45 -1.56 -12.75
N ASP A 18 4.72 -1.38 -13.10
CA ASP A 18 5.22 -1.41 -14.46
C ASP A 18 6.51 -2.23 -14.53
N ILE A 19 6.69 -2.95 -15.64
CA ILE A 19 7.98 -3.56 -15.99
C ILE A 19 8.89 -2.44 -16.47
N VAL A 20 9.93 -2.12 -15.70
CA VAL A 20 10.84 -1.01 -16.01
C VAL A 20 12.07 -1.45 -16.78
N LYS A 21 12.46 -2.74 -16.65
CA LYS A 21 13.61 -3.30 -17.36
C LYS A 21 13.51 -4.82 -17.45
N VAL A 22 13.93 -5.35 -18.59
CA VAL A 22 14.23 -6.77 -18.79
C VAL A 22 15.73 -6.89 -19.05
N CYS A 23 16.40 -7.74 -18.28
CA CYS A 23 17.80 -8.09 -18.43
C CYS A 23 17.91 -9.62 -18.57
N ASP A 24 19.05 -10.12 -19.01
CA ASP A 24 19.30 -11.56 -18.96
C ASP A 24 19.12 -12.07 -17.52
N GLY A 25 18.23 -13.06 -17.35
CA GLY A 25 17.96 -13.70 -16.08
C GLY A 25 16.92 -13.01 -15.17
N VAL A 26 16.49 -11.78 -15.46
CA VAL A 26 15.63 -11.02 -14.52
C VAL A 26 14.70 -10.02 -15.21
N VAL A 27 13.46 -9.95 -14.72
CA VAL A 27 12.53 -8.83 -14.97
C VAL A 27 12.45 -7.94 -13.74
N VAL A 28 12.67 -6.63 -13.94
CA VAL A 28 12.60 -5.60 -12.90
C VAL A 28 11.25 -4.90 -12.99
N ILE A 29 10.50 -4.96 -11.90
CA ILE A 29 9.18 -4.35 -11.77
C ILE A 29 9.22 -3.31 -10.65
N CYS A 30 8.78 -2.10 -10.95
CA CYS A 30 8.57 -1.05 -9.95
C CYS A 30 7.07 -0.83 -9.81
N GLY A 31 6.60 -0.66 -8.57
CA GLY A 31 5.20 -0.36 -8.33
C GLY A 31 4.98 0.54 -7.13
N ILE A 32 3.73 0.99 -7.00
CA ILE A 32 3.26 1.86 -5.93
C ILE A 32 2.00 1.24 -5.35
N LEU A 33 2.01 1.05 -4.03
CA LEU A 33 0.80 0.82 -3.26
C LEU A 33 0.32 2.16 -2.70
N LYS A 34 -0.72 2.71 -3.32
CA LYS A 34 -1.40 3.91 -2.86
C LYS A 34 -2.46 3.55 -1.85
N LYS A 35 -2.47 4.25 -0.72
CA LYS A 35 -3.36 4.01 0.40
C LYS A 35 -4.08 5.28 0.75
N LYS A 36 -5.39 5.19 0.78
CA LYS A 36 -6.29 6.29 1.05
C LYS A 36 -6.97 6.01 2.38
N LEU A 37 -6.48 6.67 3.43
CA LEU A 37 -7.00 6.55 4.78
C LEU A 37 -8.07 7.61 5.00
N LYS A 38 -9.29 7.19 5.31
CA LYS A 38 -10.39 8.05 5.74
C LYS A 38 -10.63 7.81 7.23
N TYR A 39 -10.65 8.87 8.02
CA TYR A 39 -10.77 8.77 9.48
C TYR A 39 -11.44 10.02 10.04
N GLN A 40 -11.85 9.95 11.31
CA GLN A 40 -12.36 11.11 12.05
C GLN A 40 -11.28 11.64 12.98
N MET A 41 -11.23 12.96 13.17
CA MET A 41 -10.34 13.61 14.12
C MET A 41 -11.07 14.70 14.91
N PHE A 42 -10.48 15.14 16.01
CA PHE A 42 -10.92 16.33 16.71
C PHE A 42 -10.27 17.57 16.11
N SER A 43 -11.10 18.56 15.79
CA SER A 43 -10.66 19.90 15.40
C SER A 43 -11.49 20.92 16.20
N ASN A 44 -10.83 21.69 17.06
CA ASN A 44 -11.48 22.64 17.97
C ASN A 44 -12.65 22.01 18.76
N GLY A 45 -12.40 20.83 19.36
CA GLY A 45 -13.40 20.08 20.14
C GLY A 45 -14.49 19.36 19.33
N ASN A 46 -14.57 19.54 18.01
CA ASN A 46 -15.58 18.92 17.16
C ASN A 46 -15.02 17.72 16.38
N ARG A 47 -15.85 16.69 16.19
CA ARG A 47 -15.52 15.56 15.30
C ARG A 47 -15.64 16.00 13.85
N VAL A 48 -14.58 15.82 13.07
CA VAL A 48 -14.54 16.14 11.64
C VAL A 48 -13.98 14.96 10.85
N ASN A 49 -14.48 14.76 9.63
CA ASN A 49 -13.91 13.78 8.71
C ASN A 49 -12.61 14.32 8.11
N ASN A 50 -11.62 13.46 7.95
CA ASN A 50 -10.36 13.77 7.31
C ASN A 50 -9.89 12.63 6.41
N GLU A 51 -8.94 12.96 5.54
CA GLU A 51 -8.38 12.05 4.56
C GLU A 51 -6.85 12.22 4.50
N LEU A 52 -6.14 11.10 4.39
CA LEU A 52 -4.70 11.06 4.15
C LEU A 52 -4.42 10.10 3.01
N VAL A 53 -3.55 10.52 2.10
CA VAL A 53 -3.00 9.65 1.06
C VAL A 53 -1.56 9.34 1.41
N ASP A 54 -1.24 8.05 1.44
CA ASP A 54 0.11 7.53 1.59
C ASP A 54 0.47 6.68 0.37
N GLU A 55 1.72 6.75 -0.08
CA GLU A 55 2.21 6.02 -1.25
C GLU A 55 3.47 5.27 -0.88
N VAL A 56 3.41 3.94 -0.97
CA VAL A 56 4.51 3.06 -0.61
C VAL A 56 5.08 2.45 -1.89
N PRO A 57 6.29 2.83 -2.32
CA PRO A 57 6.93 2.21 -3.46
C PRO A 57 7.41 0.79 -3.11
N PHE A 58 7.36 -0.11 -4.07
CA PHE A 58 7.96 -1.44 -3.97
C PHE A 58 8.70 -1.81 -5.24
N ASN A 59 9.71 -2.66 -5.08
CA ASN A 59 10.43 -3.29 -6.18
C ASN A 59 10.21 -4.80 -6.13
N CYS A 60 9.97 -5.40 -7.29
CA CYS A 60 9.84 -6.84 -7.45
C CYS A 60 10.81 -7.29 -8.54
N LEU A 61 11.60 -8.32 -8.22
CA LEU A 61 12.48 -8.99 -9.17
C LEU A 61 11.90 -10.37 -9.43
N ILE A 62 11.79 -10.71 -10.72
CA ILE A 62 11.41 -12.05 -11.15
C ILE A 62 12.62 -12.66 -11.84
N ASP A 63 13.32 -13.53 -11.12
CA ASP A 63 14.52 -14.22 -11.59
C ASP A 63 14.16 -15.55 -12.27
N ARG A 64 14.62 -15.74 -13.52
CA ARG A 64 14.41 -16.95 -14.33
C ARG A 64 15.49 -17.05 -15.41
N GLU A 65 16.18 -18.18 -15.50
CA GLU A 65 17.37 -18.34 -16.36
C GLU A 65 17.10 -18.19 -17.87
N ASP A 66 15.87 -18.46 -18.31
CA ASP A 66 15.42 -18.39 -19.69
C ASP A 66 14.97 -16.98 -20.11
N ILE A 67 14.89 -16.01 -19.18
CA ILE A 67 14.66 -14.60 -19.52
C ILE A 67 15.89 -14.05 -20.25
N LYS A 68 15.67 -13.42 -21.40
CA LYS A 68 16.71 -12.72 -22.17
C LYS A 68 16.39 -11.24 -22.32
N SER A 69 17.43 -10.42 -22.37
CA SER A 69 17.33 -9.02 -22.72
C SER A 69 16.64 -8.86 -24.08
N GLY A 70 15.57 -8.07 -24.12
CA GLY A 70 14.74 -7.87 -25.32
C GLY A 70 13.50 -8.76 -25.39
N ASP A 71 13.34 -9.72 -24.47
CA ASP A 71 12.06 -10.39 -24.29
C ASP A 71 10.98 -9.38 -23.89
N ASP A 72 9.79 -9.56 -24.46
CA ASP A 72 8.61 -8.75 -24.14
C ASP A 72 7.70 -9.49 -23.16
N PHE A 73 7.36 -8.81 -22.07
CA PHE A 73 6.55 -9.36 -20.99
C PHE A 73 5.44 -8.38 -20.63
N ARG A 74 4.31 -8.93 -20.18
CA ARG A 74 3.24 -8.17 -19.56
C ARG A 74 2.99 -8.66 -18.14
N ILE A 75 2.54 -7.77 -17.27
CA ILE A 75 2.02 -8.13 -15.95
C ILE A 75 0.66 -8.80 -16.16
N SER A 76 0.55 -10.09 -15.83
CA SER A 76 -0.70 -10.85 -15.96
C SER A 76 -1.53 -10.87 -14.67
N VAL A 77 -0.89 -10.72 -13.51
CA VAL A 77 -1.54 -10.59 -12.21
C VAL A 77 -0.86 -9.48 -11.42
N LEU A 78 -1.67 -8.57 -10.87
CA LEU A 78 -1.24 -7.54 -9.93
C LEU A 78 -2.34 -7.35 -8.89
N GLU A 79 -2.17 -7.96 -7.71
CA GLU A 79 -3.19 -7.93 -6.67
C GLU A 79 -2.59 -8.01 -5.27
N ILE A 80 -3.35 -7.54 -4.28
CA ILE A 80 -3.05 -7.73 -2.86
C ILE A 80 -3.73 -9.03 -2.43
N ILE A 81 -2.96 -10.08 -2.17
CA ILE A 81 -3.50 -11.41 -1.86
C ILE A 81 -3.79 -11.60 -0.37
N CYS A 82 -3.19 -10.78 0.48
CA CYS A 82 -3.37 -10.85 1.92
C CYS A 82 -2.97 -9.53 2.58
N GLU A 83 -3.84 -9.03 3.46
CA GLU A 83 -3.44 -8.07 4.48
C GLU A 83 -2.95 -8.85 5.70
N VAL A 84 -1.64 -8.81 5.96
CA VAL A 84 -1.01 -9.54 7.06
C VAL A 84 -1.31 -8.86 8.40
N THR A 85 -1.37 -7.54 8.39
CA THR A 85 -1.76 -6.70 9.53
C THR A 85 -2.37 -5.41 9.00
N GLY A 86 -3.37 -4.87 9.68
CA GLY A 86 -3.93 -3.54 9.47
C GLY A 86 -4.58 -3.06 10.75
N SER A 87 -3.95 -2.10 11.44
CA SER A 87 -4.46 -1.63 12.73
C SER A 87 -3.99 -0.22 13.07
N GLU A 88 -4.85 0.51 13.76
CA GLU A 88 -4.46 1.73 14.46
C GLU A 88 -3.43 1.40 15.56
N ALA A 89 -2.50 2.33 15.79
CA ALA A 89 -1.42 2.18 16.74
C ALA A 89 -0.98 3.53 17.30
N ASN A 90 -0.11 3.48 18.33
CA ASN A 90 0.37 4.64 19.06
C ASN A 90 -0.80 5.47 19.61
N PHE A 91 -1.45 4.93 20.64
CA PHE A 91 -2.66 5.51 21.22
C PHE A 91 -2.34 6.53 22.33
N ALA A 92 -3.19 7.55 22.47
CA ALA A 92 -3.21 8.41 23.66
C ALA A 92 -4.63 8.89 23.97
N SER A 93 -4.87 9.30 25.22
CA SER A 93 -6.12 9.94 25.61
C SER A 93 -6.13 11.42 25.20
N ASN A 94 -7.22 11.87 24.62
CA ASN A 94 -7.49 13.28 24.38
C ASN A 94 -7.91 13.94 25.70
N LYS A 95 -7.12 14.89 26.19
CA LYS A 95 -7.37 15.58 27.48
C LYS A 95 -8.65 16.41 27.50
N GLU A 96 -9.18 16.80 26.35
CA GLU A 96 -10.36 17.66 26.26
C GLU A 96 -11.67 16.87 26.19
N THR A 97 -11.64 15.66 25.63
CA THR A 97 -12.85 14.86 25.36
C THR A 97 -12.86 13.51 26.07
N ASP A 98 -11.76 13.12 26.72
CA ASP A 98 -11.52 11.79 27.32
C ASP A 98 -11.57 10.61 26.32
N ASP A 99 -11.70 10.90 25.02
CA ASP A 99 -11.66 9.91 23.95
C ASP A 99 -10.23 9.41 23.71
N THR A 100 -10.09 8.15 23.30
CA THR A 100 -8.80 7.62 22.84
C THR A 100 -8.59 7.95 21.37
N VAL A 101 -7.39 8.42 21.02
CA VAL A 101 -6.96 8.70 19.65
C VAL A 101 -5.73 7.87 19.27
N ALA A 102 -5.61 7.52 18.00
CA ALA A 102 -4.46 6.85 17.41
C ALA A 102 -3.62 7.82 16.55
N PHE A 103 -2.30 7.73 16.66
CA PHE A 103 -1.37 8.60 15.90
C PHE A 103 -0.69 7.88 14.73
N ARG A 104 -0.93 6.58 14.59
CA ARG A 104 -0.40 5.77 13.51
C ARG A 104 -1.42 4.75 13.04
N TYR A 105 -1.36 4.41 11.76
CA TYR A 105 -1.93 3.18 11.22
C TYR A 105 -0.77 2.32 10.74
N VAL A 106 -0.70 1.08 11.22
CA VAL A 106 0.35 0.12 10.88
C VAL A 106 -0.28 -0.97 10.06
N GLU A 107 0.30 -1.23 8.90
CA GLU A 107 -0.17 -2.29 8.02
C GLU A 107 0.98 -2.97 7.30
N LYS A 108 0.69 -4.17 6.82
CA LYS A 108 1.60 -4.98 6.02
C LYS A 108 0.77 -5.77 5.02
N ASP A 109 1.08 -5.58 3.74
CA ASP A 109 0.38 -6.20 2.62
C ASP A 109 1.30 -7.19 1.90
N VAL A 110 0.72 -8.27 1.38
CA VAL A 110 1.41 -9.17 0.45
C VAL A 110 0.87 -8.91 -0.94
N ILE A 111 1.77 -8.42 -1.80
CA ILE A 111 1.49 -8.13 -3.19
C ILE A 111 1.95 -9.33 -4.02
N LYS A 112 1.06 -9.85 -4.87
CA LYS A 112 1.37 -10.85 -5.87
C LYS A 112 1.53 -10.19 -7.22
N VAL A 113 2.66 -10.47 -7.86
CA VAL A 113 2.94 -10.04 -9.24
C VAL A 113 3.26 -11.28 -10.06
N CYS A 114 2.52 -11.47 -11.15
CA CYS A 114 2.85 -12.48 -12.17
C CYS A 114 3.12 -11.79 -13.50
N ILE A 115 4.04 -12.36 -14.27
CA ILE A 115 4.31 -11.94 -15.64
C ILE A 115 4.06 -13.08 -16.62
N GLU A 116 3.67 -12.71 -17.83
CA GLU A 116 3.58 -13.61 -18.97
C GLU A 116 4.40 -13.04 -20.10
N LYS A 117 5.08 -13.92 -20.85
CA LYS A 117 5.80 -13.54 -22.06
C LYS A 117 4.76 -13.29 -23.16
N ASN A 118 4.86 -12.19 -23.88
CA ASN A 118 4.01 -11.95 -25.02
C ASN A 118 4.43 -12.90 -26.16
N GLU A 119 3.45 -13.54 -26.80
CA GLU A 119 3.71 -14.28 -28.04
C GLU A 119 3.96 -13.28 -29.18
N ALA A 120 4.97 -13.57 -30.00
CA ALA A 120 5.32 -12.75 -31.17
C ALA A 120 4.42 -13.07 -32.38
#